data_AF-A0A2M7H7Z0-F1
#
_entry.id   AF-A0A2M7H7Z0-F1
#
_cell.length_a   1.000
_cell.length_b   1.000
_cell.length_c   1.000
_cell.angle_alpha   90.00
_cell.angle_beta   90.00
_cell.angle_gamma   90.00
#
_symmetry.space_group_name_H-M   'P 1'
#
loop_
_entity.id
_entity.type
_entity.pdbx_description
1 polymer ?
#
loop_
_entity_poly.entity_id
_entity_poly.type
_entity_poly.pdbx_seq_one_letter_code
_entity_poly.pdbx_strand_id
1 'polypeptide(L)'
;LPQTCKELAMYPRGLVVISGPTGAGKSTTLAAMINHINLNTASHIISIEDPIEYTYTNINSAITQRELGADTHSFAEALKHVLRQDPDVIMVG
;
A
#
# COMPACT_ATOMS: atom_id res chain seq x y z
N LEU A 1 -6.01 -0.01 14.66
CA LEU A 1 -6.01 1.19 13.80
C LEU A 1 -7.09 2.17 14.30
N PRO A 2 -6.77 3.46 14.57
CA PRO A 2 -7.75 4.47 14.96
C PRO A 2 -8.85 4.66 13.91
N GLN A 3 -10.01 5.15 14.34
CA GLN A 3 -11.20 5.27 13.47
C GLN A 3 -10.94 6.17 12.24
N THR A 4 -10.30 7.33 12.42
CA THR A 4 -9.96 8.24 11.32
C THR A 4 -9.08 7.59 10.26
N CYS A 5 -8.13 6.73 10.65
CA CYS A 5 -7.29 6.02 9.68
C CYS A 5 -8.08 4.95 8.90
N LYS A 6 -9.07 4.30 9.54
CA LYS A 6 -9.98 3.38 8.83
C LYS A 6 -10.79 4.12 7.77
N GLU A 7 -11.37 5.27 8.14
CA GLU A 7 -12.12 6.12 7.22
C GLU A 7 -11.25 6.60 6.06
N LEU A 8 -10.02 7.05 6.35
CA LEU A 8 -9.06 7.46 5.33
C LEU A 8 -8.75 6.33 4.34
N ALA A 9 -8.59 5.10 4.83
CA ALA A 9 -8.32 3.93 3.99
C ALA A 9 -9.49 3.55 3.07
N MET A 10 -10.72 3.97 3.40
CA MET A 10 -11.93 3.62 2.65
C MET A 10 -12.37 4.70 1.66
N TYR A 11 -11.64 5.82 1.53
CA TYR A 11 -11.94 6.80 0.50
C TYR A 11 -11.71 6.20 -0.90
N PRO A 12 -12.62 6.44 -1.87
CA PRO A 12 -12.54 5.83 -3.19
C PRO A 12 -11.39 6.34 -4.06
N ARG A 13 -10.77 7.48 -3.67
CA ARG A 13 -9.61 8.09 -4.33
C ARG A 13 -9.03 9.21 -3.49
N GLY A 14 -7.75 9.48 -3.66
CA GLY A 14 -7.06 10.60 -3.01
C GLY A 14 -5.59 10.27 -2.77
N LEU A 15 -4.93 11.12 -1.98
CA LEU A 15 -3.57 10.90 -1.50
C LEU A 15 -3.57 10.94 0.03
N VAL A 16 -3.09 9.88 0.64
CA VAL A 16 -2.85 9.81 2.09
C VAL A 16 -1.34 9.77 2.31
N VAL A 17 -0.82 10.70 3.10
CA VAL A 17 0.60 10.78 3.45
C VAL A 17 0.76 10.51 4.94
N ILE A 18 1.58 9.52 5.27
CA ILE A 18 1.95 9.21 6.66
C ILE A 18 3.40 9.63 6.88
N SER A 19 3.61 10.60 7.76
CA SER A 19 4.92 11.18 8.06
C SER A 19 5.25 11.09 9.55
N GLY A 20 6.54 11.10 9.88
CA GLY A 20 7.03 11.03 11.26
C GLY A 20 8.47 10.52 11.32
N PRO A 21 9.15 10.66 12.46
CA PRO A 21 10.54 10.21 12.62
C PRO A 21 10.67 8.69 12.44
N THR A 22 11.92 8.22 12.32
CA THR A 22 12.22 6.78 12.33
C THR A 22 11.71 6.14 13.62
N GLY A 23 11.12 4.94 13.51
CA GLY A 23 10.54 4.24 14.65
C GLY A 23 9.15 4.73 15.10
N ALA A 24 8.57 5.74 14.46
CA ALA A 24 7.23 6.25 14.81
C ALA A 24 6.05 5.34 14.40
N GLY A 25 6.30 4.15 13.83
CA GLY A 25 5.26 3.22 13.41
C GLY A 25 4.54 3.57 12.09
N LYS A 26 5.22 4.30 11.19
CA LYS A 26 4.67 4.66 9.86
C LYS A 26 4.34 3.43 9.02
N SER A 27 5.33 2.56 8.77
CA SER A 27 5.17 1.32 8.00
C SER A 27 4.08 0.44 8.60
N THR A 28 4.07 0.29 9.93
CA THR A 28 3.03 -0.46 10.65
C THR A 28 1.63 0.16 10.47
N THR A 29 1.52 1.49 10.44
CA THR A 29 0.24 2.17 10.21
C THR A 29 -0.25 2.00 8.78
N LEU A 30 0.63 2.18 7.79
CA LEU A 30 0.33 1.89 6.38
C LEU A 30 -0.09 0.44 6.20
N ALA A 31 0.64 -0.50 6.80
CA ALA A 31 0.32 -1.92 6.71
C ALA A 31 -1.05 -2.26 7.32
N ALA A 32 -1.37 -1.66 8.46
CA ALA A 32 -2.68 -1.80 9.07
C ALA A 32 -3.81 -1.19 8.21
N MET A 33 -3.54 -0.10 7.48
CA MET A 33 -4.51 0.50 6.54
C MET A 33 -4.71 -0.39 5.30
N ILE A 34 -3.64 -0.89 4.69
CA ILE A 34 -3.71 -1.82 3.56
C ILE A 34 -4.45 -3.10 3.93
N ASN A 35 -4.14 -3.68 5.09
CA ASN A 35 -4.88 -4.85 5.57
C ASN A 35 -6.35 -4.53 5.87
N HIS A 36 -6.66 -3.31 6.33
CA HIS A 36 -8.05 -2.90 6.51
C HIS A 36 -8.81 -2.89 5.18
N ILE A 37 -8.20 -2.38 4.11
CA ILE A 37 -8.77 -2.42 2.75
C ILE A 37 -8.94 -3.88 2.32
N ASN A 38 -7.90 -4.70 2.43
CA ASN A 38 -7.93 -6.13 2.08
C ASN A 38 -9.06 -6.92 2.74
N LEU A 39 -9.43 -6.56 3.97
CA LEU A 39 -10.49 -7.20 4.73
C LEU A 39 -11.89 -6.68 4.38
N ASN A 40 -12.03 -5.50 3.77
CA ASN A 40 -13.32 -4.83 3.62
C ASN A 40 -13.72 -4.53 2.17
N THR A 41 -12.79 -4.61 1.22
CA THR A 41 -13.06 -4.33 -0.20
C THR A 41 -12.49 -5.40 -1.12
N ALA A 42 -13.13 -5.56 -2.28
CA ALA A 42 -12.57 -6.27 -3.41
C ALA A 42 -11.79 -5.26 -4.27
N SER A 43 -10.51 -5.06 -3.93
CA SER A 43 -9.65 -4.07 -4.58
C SER A 43 -8.39 -4.72 -5.14
N HIS A 44 -7.85 -4.13 -6.20
CA HIS A 44 -6.52 -4.41 -6.70
C HIS A 44 -5.52 -3.46 -6.03
N ILE A 45 -4.70 -4.01 -5.14
CA ILE A 45 -3.73 -3.25 -4.35
C ILE A 45 -2.33 -3.56 -4.88
N ILE A 46 -1.55 -2.52 -5.15
CA ILE A 46 -0.14 -2.68 -5.52
C ILE A 46 0.73 -1.89 -4.56
N SER A 47 1.68 -2.55 -3.90
CA SER A 47 2.72 -1.90 -3.10
C SER A 47 4.06 -1.91 -3.82
N ILE A 48 4.81 -0.82 -3.65
CA ILE A 48 6.20 -0.68 -4.09
C ILE A 48 6.99 -0.30 -2.83
N GLU A 49 7.95 -1.13 -2.43
CA GLU A 49 8.60 -1.08 -1.11
C GLU A 49 10.14 -1.24 -1.20
N ASP A 50 10.89 -0.69 -0.25
CA ASP A 50 12.36 -0.84 -0.13
C ASP A 50 12.82 -1.06 1.35
N PRO A 51 12.94 -2.31 1.84
CA PRO A 51 12.41 -3.56 1.29
C PRO A 51 10.95 -3.82 1.74
N ILE A 52 10.36 -4.95 1.33
CA ILE A 52 9.05 -5.36 1.85
C ILE A 52 9.16 -5.71 3.35
N GLU A 53 8.48 -4.95 4.20
CA GLU A 53 8.49 -5.16 5.66
C GLU A 53 7.39 -6.13 6.14
N TYR A 54 6.22 -6.09 5.48
CA TYR A 54 5.04 -6.87 5.84
C TYR A 54 4.49 -7.58 4.62
N THR A 55 4.18 -8.87 4.75
CA THR A 55 3.54 -9.65 3.68
C THR A 55 2.03 -9.77 3.91
N TYR A 56 1.25 -9.72 2.84
CA TYR A 56 -0.20 -9.89 2.90
C TYR A 56 -0.65 -11.18 2.21
N THR A 57 -1.60 -11.87 2.83
CA THR A 57 -2.39 -12.89 2.14
C THR A 57 -3.56 -12.19 1.45
N ASN A 58 -3.87 -12.58 0.22
CA ASN A 58 -5.08 -12.12 -0.47
C ASN A 58 -6.32 -12.64 0.25
N ILE A 59 -7.20 -11.73 0.72
CA ILE A 59 -8.46 -12.08 1.39
C ILE A 59 -9.63 -11.69 0.50
N ASN A 60 -10.04 -10.43 0.51
CA ASN A 60 -11.02 -9.91 -0.43
C ASN A 60 -10.34 -9.15 -1.58
N SER A 61 -9.15 -8.60 -1.33
CA SER A 61 -8.37 -7.86 -2.32
C SER A 61 -7.27 -8.73 -2.96
N ALA A 62 -6.96 -8.43 -4.20
CA ALA A 62 -5.77 -8.96 -4.89
C ALA A 62 -4.59 -8.02 -4.61
N ILE A 63 -3.56 -8.52 -3.92
CA ILE A 63 -2.41 -7.71 -3.51
C ILE A 63 -1.17 -8.18 -4.26
N THR A 64 -0.48 -7.23 -4.90
CA THR A 64 0.83 -7.44 -5.51
C THR A 64 1.84 -6.55 -4.81
N GLN A 65 2.88 -7.15 -4.23
CA GLN A 65 3.96 -6.41 -3.58
C GLN A 65 5.21 -6.45 -4.46
N ARG A 66 5.88 -5.31 -4.61
CA ARG A 66 7.09 -5.16 -5.41
C ARG A 66 8.20 -4.58 -4.57
N GLU A 67 9.33 -5.28 -4.50
CA GLU A 67 10.53 -4.81 -3.83
C GLU A 67 11.48 -4.11 -4.80
N LEU A 68 12.04 -2.97 -4.38
CA LEU A 68 13.10 -2.30 -5.13
C LEU A 68 14.36 -3.17 -5.22
N GLY A 69 14.97 -3.18 -6.40
CA GLY A 69 16.15 -3.99 -6.70
C GLY A 69 15.84 -5.43 -7.10
N ALA A 70 14.76 -6.03 -6.59
CA ALA A 70 14.33 -7.38 -6.96
C ALA A 70 13.28 -7.37 -8.09
N ASP A 71 12.21 -6.59 -7.95
CA ASP A 71 11.08 -6.57 -8.89
C ASP A 71 11.07 -5.34 -9.81
N THR A 72 11.72 -4.26 -9.39
CA THR A 72 11.78 -2.98 -10.12
C THR A 72 13.08 -2.23 -9.80
N HIS A 73 13.61 -1.45 -10.73
CA HIS A 73 14.85 -0.71 -10.53
C HIS A 73 14.69 0.63 -9.80
N SER A 74 13.48 1.21 -9.82
CA SER A 74 13.18 2.45 -9.10
C SER A 74 11.69 2.61 -8.81
N PHE A 75 11.36 3.45 -7.82
CA PHE A 75 9.98 3.87 -7.55
C PHE A 75 9.32 4.55 -8.74
N ALA A 76 10.04 5.43 -9.45
CA ALA A 76 9.50 6.18 -10.57
C ALA A 76 9.10 5.27 -11.75
N GLU A 77 9.95 4.29 -12.06
CA GLU A 77 9.66 3.28 -13.08
C GLU A 77 8.49 2.39 -12.66
N ALA A 78 8.51 1.90 -11.41
CA ALA A 78 7.43 1.08 -10.87
C ALA A 78 6.08 1.79 -10.97
N LEU A 79 5.99 3.04 -10.50
CA LEU A 79 4.78 3.85 -10.54
C LEU A 79 4.26 4.06 -11.97
N LYS A 80 5.15 4.31 -12.93
CA LYS A 80 4.78 4.47 -14.34
C LYS A 80 4.10 3.22 -14.89
N HIS A 81 4.55 2.03 -14.49
CA HIS A 81 3.96 0.76 -14.91
C HIS A 81 2.67 0.42 -14.16
N VAL A 82 2.64 0.68 -12.85
CA VAL A 82 1.48 0.42 -11.97
C VAL A 82 0.22 1.11 -12.47
N LEU A 83 0.31 2.34 -13.00
CA LEU A 83 -0.84 3.06 -13.57
C LEU A 83 -1.53 2.35 -14.74
N ARG A 84 -0.89 1.35 -15.36
CA ARG A 84 -1.46 0.54 -16.45
C ARG A 84 -1.95 -0.83 -16.00
N GLN A 85 -1.81 -1.15 -14.72
CA GLN A 85 -2.23 -2.41 -14.13
C GLN A 85 -3.65 -2.35 -13.55
N ASP A 86 -4.38 -1.26 -13.81
CA ASP A 86 -5.72 -1.00 -13.27
C ASP A 86 -5.78 -1.16 -11.72
N PRO A 87 -4.90 -0.46 -10.96
CA PRO A 87 -4.89 -0.55 -9.50
C PRO A 87 -5.98 0.34 -8.90
N ASP A 88 -6.66 -0.16 -7.88
CA ASP A 88 -7.55 0.64 -7.03
C ASP A 88 -6.75 1.38 -5.95
N VAL A 89 -5.70 0.74 -5.41
CA VAL A 89 -4.88 1.28 -4.33
C VAL A 89 -3.41 1.09 -4.67
N ILE A 90 -2.65 2.18 -4.56
CA ILE A 90 -1.19 2.17 -4.73
C ILE A 90 -0.56 2.58 -3.40
N MET A 91 0.31 1.73 -2.87
CA MET A 91 1.15 2.03 -1.71
C MET A 91 2.59 2.22 -2.18
N VAL A 92 3.25 3.27 -1.70
CA VAL A 92 4.65 3.56 -1.97
C VAL A 92 5.33 3.74 -0.62
N GLY A 93 6.31 2.89 -0.31
CA GLY A 93 6.96 2.78 0.99
C GLY A 93 8.46 2.59 0.89
#